data_AF-A0A535Y9G3-F1
#
_entry.id   AF-A0A535Y9G3-F1
#
_cell.length_a   1.000
_cell.length_b   1.000
_cell.length_c   1.000
_cell.angle_alpha   90.00
_cell.angle_beta   90.00
_cell.angle_gamma   90.00
#
_symmetry.space_group_name_H-M   'P 1'
#
loop_
_entity.id
_entity.type
_entity.pdbx_description
1 polymer ?
#
loop_
_entity_poly.entity_id
_entity_poly.type
_entity_poly.pdbx_seq_one_letter_code
_entity_poly.pdbx_strand_id
1 'polypeptide(L)'
;MYALAPDGTLKWLFEAERELAGIWTTPCLSADGGTIFFGANKGGVYALNTANGSKRWQFPVYGSIYASSVLDSRGVLYTGTTVEHVYALESARGELLWDMDIHNQVWSAPSIRPDGTLVIADRGGQVQVIG
;
A
#
# COMPACT_ATOMS: atom_id res chain seq x y z
N MET A 1 -6.24 -2.77 -12.18
CA MET A 1 -7.19 -2.94 -11.05
C MET A 1 -8.60 -2.77 -11.59
N TYR A 2 -9.49 -3.72 -11.27
CA TYR A 2 -10.87 -3.71 -11.73
C TYR A 2 -11.79 -3.41 -10.55
N ALA A 3 -12.79 -2.55 -10.75
CA ALA A 3 -13.93 -2.44 -9.85
C ALA A 3 -15.17 -3.00 -10.53
N LEU A 4 -15.83 -3.93 -9.84
CA LEU A 4 -17.03 -4.60 -10.33
C LEU A 4 -18.22 -4.20 -9.44
N ALA A 5 -19.40 -4.13 -10.04
CA ALA A 5 -20.66 -4.15 -9.30
C ALA A 5 -20.94 -5.56 -8.74
N PRO A 6 -21.85 -5.71 -7.75
CA PRO A 6 -22.20 -7.02 -7.20
C PRO A 6 -22.73 -8.03 -8.24
N ASP A 7 -23.28 -7.54 -9.35
CA ASP A 7 -23.75 -8.35 -10.47
C ASP A 7 -22.63 -8.76 -11.47
N GLY A 8 -21.38 -8.35 -11.21
CA GLY A 8 -20.22 -8.62 -12.05
C GLY A 8 -19.94 -7.58 -13.14
N THR A 9 -20.77 -6.55 -13.28
CA THR A 9 -20.57 -5.50 -14.30
C THR A 9 -19.33 -4.66 -13.98
N LEU A 10 -18.47 -4.44 -14.98
CA LEU A 10 -17.31 -3.56 -14.85
C LEU A 10 -17.75 -2.11 -14.62
N LYS A 11 -17.36 -1.53 -13.48
CA LYS A 11 -17.55 -0.10 -13.19
C LYS A 11 -16.44 0.75 -13.78
N TRP A 12 -15.19 0.37 -13.49
CA TRP A 12 -14.01 1.04 -14.00
C TRP A 12 -12.79 0.13 -13.96
N LEU A 13 -11.80 0.47 -14.78
CA LEU A 13 -10.49 -0.15 -14.87
C LEU A 13 -9.43 0.94 -14.64
N PHE A 14 -8.48 0.66 -13.75
CA PHE A 14 -7.26 1.45 -13.61
C PHE A 14 -6.05 0.63 -14.07
N GLU A 15 -5.24 1.23 -14.94
CA GLU A 15 -3.97 0.68 -15.40
C GLU A 15 -2.84 1.50 -14.77
N ALA A 16 -1.90 0.83 -14.10
CA ALA A 16 -0.74 1.51 -13.53
C ALA A 16 0.15 2.06 -14.66
N GLU A 17 0.69 3.25 -14.48
CA GLU A 17 1.31 4.07 -15.55
C GLU A 17 2.61 3.50 -16.15
N ARG A 18 3.07 2.34 -15.70
CA ARG A 18 4.27 1.67 -16.23
C ARG A 18 3.90 0.31 -16.80
N GLU A 19 4.29 0.05 -18.04
CA GLU A 19 4.03 -1.20 -18.80
C GLU A 19 4.48 -2.49 -18.08
N LEU A 20 5.24 -2.40 -16.99
CA LEU A 20 5.70 -3.55 -16.18
C LEU A 20 5.33 -3.44 -14.70
N ALA A 21 4.46 -2.50 -14.32
CA ALA A 21 3.97 -2.32 -12.96
C ALA A 21 2.79 -3.25 -12.69
N GLY A 22 3.09 -4.53 -12.49
CA GLY A 22 2.10 -5.45 -11.95
C GLY A 22 1.63 -4.98 -10.56
N ILE A 23 0.37 -5.25 -10.26
CA ILE A 23 -0.23 -5.03 -8.95
C ILE A 23 -0.37 -6.41 -8.32
N TRP A 24 0.55 -6.75 -7.41
CA TRP A 24 0.54 -8.03 -6.68
C TRP A 24 -0.12 -7.91 -5.30
N THR A 25 -0.37 -6.68 -4.85
CA THR A 25 -0.99 -6.40 -3.55
C THR A 25 -2.51 -6.47 -3.62
N THR A 26 -3.13 -6.73 -2.47
CA THR A 26 -4.56 -6.50 -2.26
C THR A 26 -4.84 -5.01 -2.02
N PRO A 27 -5.91 -4.43 -2.58
CA PRO A 27 -6.32 -3.06 -2.27
C PRO A 27 -6.77 -2.92 -0.81
N CYS A 28 -6.44 -1.79 -0.19
CA CYS A 28 -6.95 -1.34 1.10
C CYS A 28 -7.90 -0.14 0.91
N LEU A 29 -8.88 0.05 1.78
CA LEU A 29 -9.83 1.17 1.72
C LEU A 29 -9.58 2.16 2.86
N SER A 30 -9.83 3.44 2.59
CA SER A 30 -9.99 4.44 3.65
C SER A 30 -11.19 4.13 4.54
N ALA A 31 -11.19 4.66 5.77
CA ALA A 31 -12.28 4.43 6.74
C ALA A 31 -13.67 4.87 6.22
N ASP A 32 -13.71 5.90 5.38
CA ASP A 32 -14.93 6.38 4.72
C ASP A 32 -15.27 5.62 3.41
N GLY A 33 -14.41 4.67 2.99
CA GLY A 33 -14.53 3.94 1.74
C GLY A 33 -14.29 4.77 0.47
N GLY A 34 -13.93 6.05 0.59
CA GLY A 34 -13.81 6.99 -0.53
C GLY A 34 -12.49 6.90 -1.30
N THR A 35 -11.51 6.18 -0.77
CA THR A 35 -10.18 6.01 -1.36
C THR A 35 -9.70 4.56 -1.30
N ILE A 36 -9.13 4.08 -2.40
CA ILE A 36 -8.46 2.79 -2.50
C ILE A 36 -6.95 3.02 -2.49
N PHE A 37 -6.21 2.27 -1.67
CA PHE A 37 -4.75 2.26 -1.61
C PHE A 37 -4.19 0.92 -2.10
N PHE A 38 -3.09 0.95 -2.85
CA PHE A 38 -2.37 -0.27 -3.24
C PHE A 38 -0.93 0.03 -3.65
N GLY A 39 -0.09 -1.00 -3.60
CA GLY A 39 1.27 -0.96 -4.13
C GLY A 39 1.35 -1.58 -5.52
N ALA A 40 2.23 -1.04 -6.36
CA ALA A 40 2.58 -1.65 -7.63
C ALA A 40 4.10 -1.76 -7.78
N ASN A 41 4.60 -2.77 -8.50
CA ASN A 41 6.03 -2.86 -8.75
C ASN A 41 6.49 -1.69 -9.61
N LYS A 42 7.65 -1.13 -9.28
CA LYS A 42 8.25 -0.01 -10.03
C LYS A 42 7.35 1.23 -10.16
N GLY A 43 6.21 1.26 -9.46
CA GLY A 43 5.19 2.30 -9.54
C GLY A 43 4.89 2.98 -8.19
N GLY A 44 5.24 2.33 -7.07
CA GLY A 44 5.01 2.88 -5.73
C GLY A 44 3.59 2.69 -5.23
N VAL A 45 3.22 3.55 -4.29
CA VAL A 45 1.89 3.51 -3.64
C VAL A 45 0.95 4.41 -4.40
N TYR A 46 -0.24 3.91 -4.71
CA TYR A 46 -1.28 4.65 -5.40
C TYR A 46 -2.48 4.85 -4.48
N ALA A 47 -3.13 5.99 -4.62
CA ALA A 47 -4.46 6.23 -4.08
C ALA A 47 -5.43 6.59 -5.20
N LEU A 48 -6.56 5.88 -5.27
CA LEU A 48 -7.61 6.12 -6.26
C LEU A 48 -8.92 6.51 -5.59
N ASN A 49 -9.74 7.30 -6.28
CA ASN A 49 -11.12 7.53 -5.91
C ASN A 49 -11.96 6.28 -6.19
N THR A 50 -12.60 5.72 -5.17
CA THR A 50 -13.41 4.49 -5.28
C THR A 50 -14.56 4.61 -6.29
N ALA A 51 -15.13 5.80 -6.48
CA ALA A 51 -16.30 6.01 -7.32
C ALA A 51 -16.00 5.86 -8.81
N ASN A 52 -14.82 6.30 -9.27
CA ASN A 52 -14.50 6.41 -10.69
C ASN A 52 -13.10 5.90 -11.07
N GLY A 53 -12.30 5.40 -10.13
CA GLY A 53 -10.96 4.88 -10.38
C GLY A 53 -9.91 5.97 -10.68
N SER A 54 -10.25 7.25 -10.58
CA SER A 54 -9.30 8.34 -10.85
C SER A 54 -8.19 8.40 -9.81
N LYS A 55 -6.96 8.66 -10.26
CA LYS A 55 -5.80 8.80 -9.37
C LYS A 55 -5.91 10.06 -8.52
N ARG A 56 -5.93 9.90 -7.20
CA ARG A 56 -5.85 11.00 -6.23
C ARG A 56 -4.40 11.43 -6.03
N TRP A 57 -3.53 10.47 -5.75
CA TRP A 57 -2.10 10.69 -5.60
C TRP A 57 -1.32 9.40 -5.86
N GLN A 58 0.00 9.56 -6.01
CA GLN A 58 0.95 8.48 -6.11
C GLN A 58 2.22 8.88 -5.37
N PHE A 59 2.74 7.98 -4.54
CA PHE A 59 4.00 8.15 -3.85
C PHE A 59 5.05 7.18 -4.42
N PRO A 60 6.14 7.68 -5.02
CA PRO A 60 7.22 6.82 -5.49
C PRO A 60 7.97 6.23 -4.30
N VAL A 61 8.23 4.92 -4.35
CA VAL A 61 9.10 4.23 -3.40
C VAL A 61 10.29 3.65 -4.12
N TYR A 62 11.36 3.37 -3.39
CA TYR A 62 12.43 2.51 -3.90
C TYR A 62 11.94 1.05 -3.98
N GLY A 63 12.34 0.34 -5.03
CA GLY A 63 12.05 -1.07 -5.21
C GLY A 63 10.61 -1.40 -5.63
N SER A 64 10.20 -2.63 -5.33
CA SER A 64 8.87 -3.17 -5.62
C SER A 64 8.05 -3.29 -4.33
N ILE A 65 6.73 -3.22 -4.46
CA ILE A 65 5.79 -3.49 -3.36
C ILE A 65 5.05 -4.79 -3.69
N TYR A 66 5.42 -5.86 -2.98
CA TYR A 66 4.69 -7.13 -2.99
C TYR A 66 3.81 -7.30 -1.75
N ALA A 67 4.17 -6.66 -0.65
CA ALA A 67 3.40 -6.65 0.58
C ALA A 67 2.18 -5.73 0.45
N SER A 68 0.98 -6.24 0.73
CA SER A 68 -0.21 -5.38 0.83
C SER A 68 -0.02 -4.34 1.93
N SER A 69 -0.28 -3.08 1.62
CA SER A 69 -0.21 -1.98 2.58
C SER A 69 -1.35 -2.07 3.60
N VAL A 70 -1.13 -1.51 4.80
CA VAL A 70 -2.15 -1.47 5.87
C VAL A 70 -2.39 -0.04 6.33
N LEU A 71 -3.65 0.31 6.57
CA LEU A 71 -4.08 1.63 7.02
C LEU A 71 -4.49 1.58 8.49
N ASP A 72 -3.94 2.46 9.31
CA ASP A 72 -4.38 2.60 10.70
C ASP A 72 -5.59 3.52 10.86
N SER A 73 -6.15 3.54 12.07
CA SER A 73 -7.29 4.39 12.43
C SER A 73 -7.00 5.90 12.41
N ARG A 74 -5.72 6.29 12.32
CA ARG A 74 -5.28 7.70 12.26
C ARG A 74 -5.06 8.16 10.82
N GLY A 75 -5.24 7.28 9.84
CA GLY A 75 -5.05 7.59 8.43
C GLY A 75 -3.60 7.49 7.98
N VAL A 76 -2.78 6.69 8.66
CA VAL A 76 -1.40 6.39 8.23
C VAL A 76 -1.36 5.04 7.51
N LEU A 77 -0.84 5.07 6.30
CA LEU A 77 -0.67 3.90 5.43
C LEU A 77 0.76 3.40 5.53
N TYR A 78 0.93 2.14 5.89
CA TYR A 78 2.24 1.50 6.02
C TYR A 78 2.47 0.50 4.88
N THR A 79 3.62 0.59 4.23
CA THR A 79 4.01 -0.32 3.15
C THR A 79 5.45 -0.77 3.26
N GLY A 80 5.68 -2.06 3.09
CA GLY A 80 7.02 -2.62 2.98
C GLY A 80 7.44 -2.79 1.52
N THR A 81 8.75 -2.76 1.26
CA THR A 81 9.33 -2.88 -0.07
C THR A 81 10.38 -3.98 -0.16
N THR A 82 10.75 -4.33 -1.39
CA THR A 82 11.82 -5.31 -1.66
C THR A 82 13.23 -4.76 -1.51
N VAL A 83 13.38 -3.49 -1.19
CA VAL A 83 14.68 -2.83 -1.00
C VAL A 83 14.83 -2.38 0.44
N GLU A 84 14.34 -3.20 1.36
CA GLU A 84 14.63 -3.09 2.79
C GLU A 84 13.97 -1.91 3.50
N HIS A 85 13.13 -1.14 2.81
CA HIS A 85 12.41 -0.02 3.41
C HIS A 85 10.95 -0.34 3.76
N VAL A 86 10.52 0.20 4.89
CA VAL A 86 9.12 0.40 5.28
C VAL A 86 8.82 1.89 5.26
N TYR A 87 7.69 2.27 4.66
CA TYR A 87 7.24 3.65 4.56
C TYR A 87 5.93 3.83 5.31
N ALA A 88 5.80 4.97 5.99
CA ALA A 88 4.53 5.48 6.50
C ALA A 88 4.13 6.73 5.73
N LEU A 89 2.93 6.69 5.16
CA LEU A 89 2.37 7.77 4.35
C LEU A 89 1.08 8.27 4.99
N GLU A 90 0.88 9.59 5.01
CA GLU A 90 -0.41 10.18 5.29
C GLU A 90 -1.38 9.85 4.14
N SER A 91 -2.54 9.29 4.47
CA SER A 91 -3.43 8.68 3.46
C SER A 91 -4.20 9.68 2.59
N ALA A 92 -4.47 10.90 3.05
CA ALA A 92 -5.23 11.88 2.28
C ALA A 92 -4.43 12.45 1.09
N ARG A 93 -3.13 12.68 1.27
CA ARG A 93 -2.26 13.34 0.28
C ARG A 93 -1.08 12.49 -0.18
N GLY A 94 -0.79 11.38 0.50
CA GLY A 94 0.38 10.55 0.20
C GLY A 94 1.68 11.21 0.65
N GLU A 95 1.63 12.06 1.68
CA GLU A 95 2.82 12.71 2.23
C GLU A 95 3.62 11.71 3.06
N LEU A 96 4.95 11.67 2.86
CA LEU A 96 5.84 10.82 3.66
C LEU A 96 5.89 11.31 5.10
N LEU A 97 5.50 10.46 6.05
CA LEU A 97 5.65 10.72 7.48
C LEU A 97 7.01 10.23 7.97
N TRP A 98 7.41 9.03 7.55
CA TRP A 98 8.74 8.47 7.79
C TRP A 98 9.05 7.32 6.84
N ASP A 99 10.34 7.07 6.63
CA ASP A 99 10.88 5.86 6.03
C ASP A 99 11.88 5.20 6.98
N MET A 100 11.92 3.87 6.97
CA MET A 100 12.79 3.09 7.85
C MET A 100 13.41 1.95 7.06
N ASP A 101 14.74 1.89 7.07
CA ASP A 101 15.49 0.71 6.65
C ASP A 101 15.40 -0.36 7.75
N ILE A 102 14.84 -1.51 7.39
CA ILE A 102 14.68 -2.67 8.27
C ILE A 102 15.69 -3.79 7.94
N HIS A 103 16.66 -3.49 7.07
CA HIS A 103 17.77 -4.34 6.65
C HIS A 103 17.38 -5.69 6.03
N ASN A 104 16.12 -5.80 5.57
CA ASN A 104 15.63 -6.98 4.89
C ASN A 104 14.35 -6.72 4.09
N GLN A 105 14.09 -7.54 3.08
CA GLN A 105 12.98 -7.35 2.16
C GLN A 105 11.64 -7.69 2.81
N VAL A 106 10.63 -6.84 2.60
CA VAL A 106 9.27 -7.08 3.07
C VAL A 106 8.41 -7.63 1.93
N TRP A 107 7.99 -8.89 2.07
CA TRP A 107 7.13 -9.56 1.09
C TRP A 107 5.73 -9.84 1.64
N SER A 108 5.57 -9.76 2.97
CA SER A 108 4.30 -10.00 3.65
C SER A 108 3.71 -8.69 4.16
N ALA A 109 2.38 -8.61 4.17
CA ALA A 109 1.66 -7.46 4.70
C ALA A 109 2.05 -7.23 6.18
N PRO A 110 2.35 -5.99 6.61
CA PRO A 110 2.46 -5.65 8.02
C PRO A 110 1.15 -5.93 8.77
N SER A 111 1.21 -6.03 10.09
CA SER A 111 0.01 -5.96 10.94
C SER A 111 0.12 -4.82 11.94
N ILE A 112 -1.00 -4.18 12.23
CA ILE A 112 -1.08 -3.06 13.17
C ILE A 112 -1.70 -3.56 14.46
N ARG A 113 -1.00 -3.38 15.58
CA ARG A 113 -1.51 -3.64 16.92
C ARG A 113 -2.39 -2.49 17.40
N PRO A 114 -3.29 -2.70 18.38
CA PRO A 114 -4.16 -1.64 18.90
C PRO A 114 -3.43 -0.42 19.46
N ASP A 115 -2.18 -0.58 19.91
CA ASP A 115 -1.31 0.50 20.41
C ASP A 115 -0.62 1.30 19.28
N GLY A 116 -0.80 0.91 18.01
CA GLY A 116 -0.16 1.52 16.84
C GLY A 116 1.14 0.84 16.42
N THR A 117 1.62 -0.15 17.16
CA THR A 117 2.85 -0.88 16.83
C THR A 117 2.66 -1.71 15.56
N LEU A 118 3.61 -1.64 14.64
CA LEU A 118 3.68 -2.49 13.46
C LEU A 118 4.43 -3.78 13.77
N VAL A 119 3.91 -4.90 13.27
CA VAL A 119 4.62 -6.18 13.24
C VAL A 119 4.88 -6.53 11.78
N ILE A 120 6.14 -6.75 11.44
CA ILE A 120 6.61 -6.97 10.06
C ILE A 120 7.39 -8.26 10.01
N ALA A 121 7.03 -9.14 9.07
CA ALA A 121 7.82 -10.31 8.74
C ALA A 121 8.62 -10.05 7.47
N ASP A 122 9.91 -10.42 7.48
CA ASP A 122 10.81 -10.21 6.36
C ASP A 122 11.27 -11.51 5.69
N ARG A 123 11.94 -11.38 4.54
CA ARG A 123 12.45 -12.51 3.75
C ARG A 123 13.58 -13.28 4.45
N GLY A 124 14.23 -12.67 5.44
CA GLY A 124 15.22 -13.33 6.30
C GLY A 124 14.61 -14.25 7.35
N GLY A 125 13.27 -14.28 7.47
CA GLY A 125 12.56 -15.05 8.49
C GLY A 125 12.54 -14.35 9.85
N GLN A 126 12.86 -13.05 9.91
CA GLN A 126 12.75 -12.29 11.15
C GLN A 126 11.36 -11.64 11.25
N VAL A 127 10.93 -11.44 12.50
CA VAL A 127 9.75 -10.65 12.84
C VAL A 127 10.22 -9.42 13.60
N GLN A 128 9.99 -8.25 13.03
CA GLN A 128 10.36 -6.96 13.60
C GLN A 128 9.12 -6.25 14.15
N VAL A 129 9.31 -5.54 15.27
CA VAL A 129 8.26 -4.81 15.98
C VAL A 129 8.67 -3.35 16.04
N ILE A 130 7.89 -2.48 15.40
CA ILE A 130 8.18 -1.04 15.26
C ILE A 130 7.07 -0.27 15.98
N GLY A 131 7.42 0.55 16.99
CA GLY A 131 6.46 1.33 17.79
C GLY A 131 7.03 2.66 18.24
#